data_AF-W8BRK2-F1
#
_entry.id   AF-W8BRK2-F1
#
_cell.length_a   1.000
_cell.length_b   1.000
_cell.length_c   1.000
_cell.angle_alpha   90.00
_cell.angle_beta   90.00
_cell.angle_gamma   90.00
#
_symmetry.space_group_name_H-M   'P 1'
#
loop_
_entity.id
_entity.type
_entity.pdbx_description
1 polymer ?
#
loop_
_entity_poly.entity_id
_entity_poly.type
_entity_poly.pdbx_seq_one_letter_code
_entity_poly.pdbx_strand_id
1 'polypeptide(L)'
;MSISRPDEVYHFPNNLPIELSYKNTQTYSKCSSYDPKAFAQGFVWHQIIVQHHGKICGRDGVQEILDAIFAVVEGEEFFPIAYRRGSKEDRFLVRQCKAAINKLFEQNLLIQLADASFVQLQMQFNVGEFKFGQISPHTKLTEALNRLYTCMERINGVEGILNLCRFNSNPEFVDLVVNMGNRGVFDTICNLIYRNDEKFRLVNGLILSDNCITTLAPLTVFAGVEFAFLDLRRNKLVSSSRLCRDLSNVKADEILLAGNPVTTASNYPDCLRPILKNFKQIDGIPAENLSKDYTPLDYEDDGNCEGFRVDITNKETMHKFQNSSDWHSIMIPDPEHEFSKDEIFDYFFITVSATLSDIYPCYYKFAGGEHQFLLRQCFDQLKFLVDVCKMEMKVPRLSTHFDNHSALSEIQIDKTLRYYLVMNIRPFKHGQLEPIDCIDKALTRRFNGINRQLNLDKFQNIEGLENIVINLSSPKILSRVLMQASRKFLTSCVELRLAHNKITNANMSKVLSLMSNLKAIDLGNNWILDLEDIKDLSLLGLKTLRLDGNPLCSKYTFAGEYIKAVRRHFPELTKLVSF
;
A
#
# COMPACT_ATOMS: atom_id res chain seq x y z
N MET A 1 -56.77 6.41 -31.82
CA MET A 1 -55.99 6.75 -30.61
C MET A 1 -54.68 7.37 -31.06
N SER A 2 -54.47 8.66 -30.84
CA SER A 2 -53.19 9.31 -31.17
C SER A 2 -52.12 8.85 -30.17
N ILE A 3 -51.06 8.20 -30.65
CA ILE A 3 -49.88 7.88 -29.84
C ILE A 3 -49.26 9.23 -29.43
N SER A 4 -49.35 9.61 -28.16
CA SER A 4 -48.72 10.85 -27.69
C SER A 4 -47.21 10.67 -27.74
N ARG A 5 -46.53 11.52 -28.53
CA ARG A 5 -45.06 11.53 -28.55
C ARG A 5 -44.51 11.94 -27.17
N PRO A 6 -43.41 11.34 -26.71
CA PRO A 6 -42.74 11.74 -25.47
C PRO A 6 -42.17 13.15 -25.60
N ASP A 7 -42.10 13.87 -24.49
CA ASP A 7 -41.55 15.23 -24.42
C ASP A 7 -40.01 15.20 -24.46
N GLU A 8 -39.40 14.22 -23.79
CA GLU A 8 -37.95 13.96 -23.83
C GLU A 8 -37.67 12.44 -23.88
N VAL A 9 -36.53 12.07 -24.47
CA VAL A 9 -36.05 10.67 -24.49
C VAL A 9 -34.59 10.62 -24.04
N TYR A 10 -34.30 9.70 -23.13
CA TYR A 10 -32.97 9.40 -22.64
C TYR A 10 -32.53 8.07 -23.23
N HIS A 11 -31.45 8.08 -24.01
CA HIS A 11 -30.88 6.89 -24.63
C HIS A 11 -29.69 6.40 -23.82
N PHE A 12 -29.59 5.07 -23.72
CA PHE A 12 -28.51 4.39 -23.01
C PHE A 12 -27.90 3.34 -23.96
N PRO A 13 -26.57 3.15 -23.99
CA PRO A 13 -25.94 2.23 -24.94
C PRO A 13 -26.42 0.79 -24.85
N ASN A 14 -26.68 0.30 -23.63
CA ASN A 14 -27.00 -1.11 -23.35
C ASN A 14 -28.33 -1.30 -22.60
N ASN A 15 -29.18 -0.27 -22.54
CA ASN A 15 -30.45 -0.30 -21.82
C ASN A 15 -31.55 0.34 -22.67
N LEU A 16 -32.80 -0.08 -22.44
CA LEU A 16 -33.94 0.57 -23.10
C LEU A 16 -33.99 2.06 -22.74
N PRO A 17 -34.43 2.92 -23.69
CA PRO A 17 -34.55 4.34 -23.43
C PRO A 17 -35.60 4.64 -22.36
N ILE A 18 -35.42 5.76 -21.66
CA ILE A 18 -36.42 6.32 -20.77
C ILE A 18 -37.15 7.45 -21.51
N GLU A 19 -38.45 7.28 -21.69
CA GLU A 19 -39.33 8.25 -22.33
C GLU A 19 -40.03 9.06 -21.24
N LEU A 20 -39.89 10.39 -21.30
CA LEU A 20 -40.50 11.30 -20.34
C LEU A 20 -41.73 11.98 -20.94
N SER A 21 -42.78 12.15 -20.14
CA SER A 21 -43.89 13.04 -20.43
C SER A 21 -44.31 13.86 -19.21
N TYR A 22 -44.39 15.17 -19.40
CA TYR A 22 -44.69 16.14 -18.34
C TYR A 22 -46.18 16.50 -18.24
N LYS A 23 -47.04 15.89 -19.07
CA LYS A 23 -48.47 16.24 -19.16
C LYS A 23 -49.25 16.06 -17.85
N ASN A 24 -48.86 15.08 -17.03
CA ASN A 24 -49.54 14.74 -15.78
C ASN A 24 -48.60 14.82 -14.57
N THR A 25 -47.45 15.50 -14.70
CA THR A 25 -46.46 15.55 -13.62
C THR A 25 -46.85 16.52 -12.54
N GLN A 26 -46.67 16.12 -11.29
CA GLN A 26 -46.83 17.00 -10.14
C GLN A 26 -45.48 17.58 -9.75
N THR A 27 -45.42 18.90 -9.66
CA THR A 27 -44.19 19.65 -9.37
C THR A 27 -44.24 20.18 -7.94
N TYR A 28 -43.14 19.99 -7.21
CA TYR A 28 -42.93 20.45 -5.85
C TYR A 28 -41.67 21.30 -5.77
N SER A 29 -41.75 22.41 -5.05
CA SER A 29 -40.62 23.30 -4.74
C SER A 29 -40.93 24.04 -3.45
N LYS A 30 -39.91 24.38 -2.65
CA LYS A 30 -40.05 25.16 -1.41
C LYS A 30 -41.14 24.63 -0.46
N CYS A 31 -41.21 23.31 -0.30
CA CYS A 31 -42.23 22.66 0.50
C CYS A 31 -41.65 21.46 1.26
N SER A 32 -42.24 21.18 2.43
CA SER A 32 -41.78 20.14 3.34
C SER A 32 -42.45 18.78 3.18
N SER A 33 -43.45 18.69 2.31
CA SER A 33 -44.26 17.49 2.10
C SER A 33 -44.84 17.44 0.69
N TYR A 34 -45.31 16.27 0.31
CA TYR A 34 -45.95 16.00 -0.97
C TYR A 34 -47.16 15.07 -0.77
N ASP A 35 -48.04 14.97 -1.76
CA ASP A 35 -49.17 14.03 -1.69
C ASP A 35 -48.63 12.59 -1.75
N PRO A 36 -48.82 11.77 -0.71
CA PRO A 36 -48.32 10.39 -0.71
C PRO A 36 -48.83 9.56 -1.91
N LYS A 37 -50.01 9.89 -2.46
CA LYS A 37 -50.55 9.22 -3.65
C LYS A 37 -49.75 9.54 -4.91
N ALA A 38 -49.11 10.70 -4.97
CA ALA A 38 -48.24 11.11 -6.08
C ALA A 38 -47.00 10.21 -6.20
N PHE A 39 -46.58 9.58 -5.10
CA PHE A 39 -45.46 8.65 -5.07
C PHE A 39 -45.90 7.17 -5.08
N ALA A 40 -47.18 6.88 -4.80
CA ALA A 40 -47.70 5.53 -4.56
C ALA A 40 -47.98 4.70 -5.84
N GLN A 41 -47.76 5.25 -7.03
CA GLN A 41 -47.87 4.50 -8.29
C GLN A 41 -46.53 3.84 -8.60
N GLY A 42 -46.41 2.56 -8.26
CA GLY A 42 -45.18 1.79 -8.39
C GLY A 42 -44.64 1.75 -9.84
N PHE A 43 -43.31 1.78 -9.95
CA PHE A 43 -42.51 1.70 -11.18
C PHE A 43 -42.60 2.92 -12.11
N VAL A 44 -42.28 4.10 -11.58
CA VAL A 44 -42.19 5.34 -12.35
C VAL A 44 -40.86 6.04 -12.10
N TRP A 45 -40.45 6.87 -13.06
CA TRP A 45 -39.33 7.78 -12.96
C TRP A 45 -39.80 9.12 -12.37
N HIS A 46 -38.97 9.68 -11.50
CA HIS A 46 -39.10 11.05 -11.00
C HIS A 46 -37.90 11.85 -11.48
N GLN A 47 -38.04 13.17 -11.59
CA GLN A 47 -36.96 14.07 -11.96
C GLN A 47 -36.69 15.07 -10.84
N ILE A 48 -35.42 15.24 -10.51
CA ILE A 48 -34.94 16.32 -9.64
C ILE A 48 -34.28 17.36 -10.52
N ILE A 49 -34.63 18.62 -10.29
CA ILE A 49 -34.07 19.79 -10.95
C ILE A 49 -33.35 20.63 -9.90
N VAL A 50 -32.07 20.94 -10.15
CA VAL A 50 -31.20 21.70 -9.26
C VAL A 50 -31.10 23.14 -9.77
N GLN A 51 -31.68 24.11 -9.05
CA GLN A 51 -31.81 25.49 -9.52
C GLN A 51 -30.62 26.37 -9.09
N HIS A 52 -29.47 26.21 -9.74
CA HIS A 52 -28.23 26.94 -9.41
C HIS A 52 -28.14 28.34 -10.07
N HIS A 53 -29.04 28.69 -11.00
CA HIS A 53 -29.13 30.00 -11.65
C HIS A 53 -27.83 30.50 -12.30
N GLY A 54 -26.97 29.58 -12.75
CA GLY A 54 -25.68 29.89 -13.37
C GLY A 54 -24.56 30.28 -12.38
N LYS A 55 -24.78 30.14 -11.08
CA LYS A 55 -23.78 30.45 -10.04
C LYS A 55 -22.72 29.35 -9.87
N ILE A 56 -23.02 28.14 -10.29
CA ILE A 56 -22.17 26.95 -10.14
C ILE A 56 -21.65 26.53 -11.52
N CYS A 57 -20.33 26.61 -11.72
CA CYS A 57 -19.65 26.37 -12.99
C CYS A 57 -18.57 25.28 -12.86
N GLY A 58 -18.21 24.59 -13.96
CA GLY A 58 -17.11 23.61 -13.99
C GLY A 58 -17.41 22.26 -13.30
N ARG A 59 -16.57 21.23 -13.56
CA ARG A 59 -16.76 19.87 -13.03
C ARG A 59 -16.90 19.84 -11.51
N ASP A 60 -16.11 20.65 -10.82
CA ASP A 60 -16.11 20.78 -9.36
C ASP A 60 -17.50 21.17 -8.82
N GLY A 61 -18.24 22.00 -9.56
CA GLY A 61 -19.59 22.40 -9.18
C GLY A 61 -20.64 21.28 -9.23
N VAL A 62 -20.48 20.28 -10.11
CA VAL A 62 -21.39 19.11 -10.10
C VAL A 62 -21.12 18.25 -8.88
N GLN A 63 -19.84 18.05 -8.54
CA GLN A 63 -19.46 17.30 -7.35
C GLN A 63 -19.95 17.99 -6.09
N GLU A 64 -19.85 19.32 -6.01
CA GLU A 64 -20.35 20.10 -4.87
C GLU A 64 -21.86 19.94 -4.66
N ILE A 65 -22.65 20.00 -5.75
CA ILE A 65 -24.10 19.76 -5.71
C ILE A 65 -24.40 18.34 -5.21
N LEU A 66 -23.72 17.33 -5.78
CA LEU A 66 -23.94 15.94 -5.42
C LEU A 66 -23.56 15.68 -3.96
N ASP A 67 -22.42 16.20 -3.49
CA ASP A 67 -21.99 16.08 -2.09
C ASP A 67 -23.02 16.71 -1.13
N ALA A 68 -23.57 17.89 -1.47
CA ALA A 68 -24.63 18.52 -0.70
C ALA A 68 -25.93 17.70 -0.68
N ILE A 69 -26.32 17.10 -1.81
CA ILE A 69 -27.47 16.20 -1.87
C ILE A 69 -27.23 14.95 -1.01
N PHE A 70 -26.07 14.31 -1.15
CA PHE A 70 -25.71 13.09 -0.41
C PHE A 70 -25.60 13.32 1.10
N ALA A 71 -25.23 14.53 1.53
CA ALA A 71 -25.27 14.91 2.93
C ALA A 71 -26.71 14.96 3.48
N VAL A 72 -27.67 15.49 2.70
CA VAL A 72 -29.09 15.50 3.11
C VAL A 72 -29.69 14.09 3.15
N VAL A 73 -29.33 13.24 2.17
CA VAL A 73 -29.86 11.86 2.09
C VAL A 73 -28.94 10.82 2.76
N GLU A 74 -28.13 11.24 3.74
CA GLU A 74 -27.18 10.35 4.42
C GLU A 74 -27.89 9.11 4.97
N GLY A 75 -27.32 7.93 4.69
CA GLY A 75 -27.83 6.65 5.15
C GLY A 75 -28.92 6.01 4.27
N GLU A 76 -29.51 6.75 3.32
CA GLU A 76 -30.48 6.20 2.38
C GLU A 76 -29.84 5.85 1.03
N GLU A 77 -30.35 4.82 0.37
CA GLU A 77 -29.99 4.48 -0.99
C GLU A 77 -30.45 5.58 -1.96
N PHE A 78 -29.50 6.16 -2.70
CA PHE A 78 -29.79 7.23 -3.65
C PHE A 78 -28.86 7.17 -4.86
N PHE A 79 -29.45 6.96 -6.04
CA PHE A 79 -28.73 6.79 -7.31
C PHE A 79 -29.26 7.75 -8.38
N PRO A 80 -28.65 8.94 -8.53
CA PRO A 80 -28.93 9.81 -9.67
C PRO A 80 -28.62 9.12 -11.01
N ILE A 81 -29.56 9.15 -11.94
CA ILE A 81 -29.45 8.57 -13.28
C ILE A 81 -29.50 9.67 -14.33
N ALA A 82 -28.61 9.57 -15.31
CA ALA A 82 -28.50 10.47 -16.45
C ALA A 82 -28.47 11.95 -16.05
N TYR A 83 -27.49 12.30 -15.19
CA TYR A 83 -27.28 13.67 -14.76
C TYR A 83 -26.92 14.56 -15.95
N ARG A 84 -27.79 15.53 -16.25
CA ARG A 84 -27.61 16.50 -17.34
C ARG A 84 -27.42 17.88 -16.76
N ARG A 85 -26.32 18.51 -17.15
CA ARG A 85 -26.02 19.88 -16.79
C ARG A 85 -26.72 20.88 -17.71
N GLY A 86 -27.20 21.97 -17.13
CA GLY A 86 -27.69 23.14 -17.88
C GLY A 86 -26.94 24.42 -17.52
N SER A 87 -27.29 25.52 -18.19
CA SER A 87 -26.68 26.83 -17.92
C SER A 87 -27.22 27.49 -16.66
N LYS A 88 -28.44 27.14 -16.24
CA LYS A 88 -29.13 27.68 -15.06
C LYS A 88 -29.64 26.62 -14.11
N GLU A 89 -29.85 25.41 -14.59
CA GLU A 89 -30.37 24.31 -13.82
C GLU A 89 -29.79 22.98 -14.31
N ASP A 90 -29.60 22.05 -13.38
CA ASP A 90 -29.24 20.67 -13.68
C ASP A 90 -30.44 19.77 -13.49
N ARG A 91 -30.47 18.62 -14.17
CA ARG A 91 -31.56 17.65 -14.02
C ARG A 91 -31.05 16.22 -14.03
N PHE A 92 -31.65 15.37 -13.21
CA PHE A 92 -31.38 13.94 -13.21
C PHE A 92 -32.63 13.15 -12.81
N LEU A 93 -32.63 11.88 -13.17
CA LEU A 93 -33.72 10.96 -12.88
C LEU A 93 -33.43 10.14 -11.63
N VAL A 94 -34.47 9.81 -10.90
CA VAL A 94 -34.41 8.91 -9.75
C VAL A 94 -35.61 7.97 -9.74
N ARG A 95 -35.44 6.82 -9.11
CA ARG A 95 -36.47 5.79 -8.98
C ARG A 95 -36.25 5.01 -7.69
N GLN A 96 -37.34 4.58 -7.06
CA GLN A 96 -37.31 3.69 -5.88
C GLN A 96 -36.53 4.21 -4.65
N CYS A 97 -36.34 5.53 -4.51
CA CYS A 97 -35.59 6.13 -3.40
C CYS A 97 -36.49 6.95 -2.44
N LYS A 98 -37.64 6.39 -2.03
CA LYS A 98 -38.65 7.11 -1.23
C LYS A 98 -38.09 7.74 0.04
N ALA A 99 -37.27 6.98 0.78
CA ALA A 99 -36.71 7.45 2.04
C ALA A 99 -35.74 8.64 1.83
N ALA A 100 -34.89 8.57 0.80
CA ALA A 100 -34.04 9.69 0.40
C ALA A 100 -34.86 10.92 -0.01
N ILE A 101 -35.93 10.72 -0.79
CA ILE A 101 -36.83 11.81 -1.19
C ILE A 101 -37.50 12.43 0.03
N ASN A 102 -37.96 11.65 1.01
CA ASN A 102 -38.53 12.19 2.25
C ASN A 102 -37.54 13.13 2.96
N LYS A 103 -36.26 12.74 3.07
CA LYS A 103 -35.22 13.60 3.66
C LYS A 103 -35.02 14.91 2.88
N LEU A 104 -35.08 14.87 1.56
CA LEU A 104 -35.02 16.09 0.73
C LEU A 104 -36.21 17.02 1.01
N PHE A 105 -37.42 16.46 1.14
CA PHE A 105 -38.61 17.24 1.50
C PHE A 105 -38.53 17.77 2.93
N GLU A 106 -38.03 17.02 3.91
CA GLU A 106 -37.81 17.51 5.28
C GLU A 106 -36.92 18.77 5.31
N GLN A 107 -36.02 18.93 4.34
CA GLN A 107 -35.19 20.12 4.14
C GLN A 107 -35.84 21.19 3.22
N ASN A 108 -37.16 21.15 3.01
CA ASN A 108 -37.90 22.04 2.11
C ASN A 108 -37.38 22.01 0.65
N LEU A 109 -36.80 20.88 0.23
CA LEU A 109 -36.11 20.74 -1.05
C LEU A 109 -34.97 21.77 -1.20
N LEU A 110 -34.27 22.10 -0.12
CA LEU A 110 -33.16 23.04 -0.09
C LEU A 110 -31.89 22.31 0.33
N ILE A 111 -30.80 22.49 -0.41
CA ILE A 111 -29.49 21.95 -0.06
C ILE A 111 -28.51 23.08 0.24
N GLN A 112 -27.60 22.85 1.18
CA GLN A 112 -26.54 23.78 1.55
C GLN A 112 -25.21 23.32 0.94
N LEU A 113 -24.52 24.22 0.26
CA LEU A 113 -23.20 23.97 -0.33
C LEU A 113 -22.08 24.21 0.70
N ALA A 114 -20.85 23.89 0.31
CA ALA A 114 -19.68 24.00 1.19
C ALA A 114 -19.37 25.46 1.58
N ASP A 115 -19.68 26.42 0.70
CA ASP A 115 -19.55 27.87 0.96
C ASP A 115 -20.68 28.45 1.83
N ALA A 116 -21.53 27.58 2.39
CA ALA A 116 -22.74 27.91 3.14
C ALA A 116 -23.86 28.59 2.33
N SER A 117 -23.71 28.72 1.01
CA SER A 117 -24.81 29.12 0.13
C SER A 117 -25.83 28.01 -0.04
N PHE A 118 -27.02 28.34 -0.54
CA PHE A 118 -28.12 27.39 -0.70
C PHE A 118 -28.56 27.29 -2.15
N VAL A 119 -28.94 26.07 -2.54
CA VAL A 119 -29.51 25.76 -3.85
C VAL A 119 -30.87 25.12 -3.67
N GLN A 120 -31.86 25.67 -4.38
CA GLN A 120 -33.21 25.12 -4.38
C GLN A 120 -33.29 23.91 -5.30
N LEU A 121 -33.88 22.84 -4.81
CA LEU A 121 -34.32 21.70 -5.60
C LEU A 121 -35.80 21.86 -5.95
N GLN A 122 -36.15 21.37 -7.14
CA GLN A 122 -37.51 21.16 -7.58
C GLN A 122 -37.68 19.67 -7.91
N MET A 123 -38.76 19.07 -7.43
CA MET A 123 -39.08 17.66 -7.65
C MET A 123 -40.28 17.55 -8.59
N GLN A 124 -40.16 16.74 -9.63
CA GLN A 124 -41.23 16.39 -10.53
C GLN A 124 -41.53 14.90 -10.43
N PHE A 125 -42.74 14.56 -9.99
CA PHE A 125 -43.16 13.16 -9.88
C PHE A 125 -43.86 12.66 -11.14
N ASN A 126 -43.65 11.37 -11.42
CA ASN A 126 -44.31 10.61 -12.47
C ASN A 126 -43.97 11.13 -13.88
N VAL A 127 -42.69 11.46 -14.09
CA VAL A 127 -42.21 11.97 -15.38
C VAL A 127 -42.12 10.91 -16.45
N GLY A 128 -42.15 9.62 -16.11
CA GLY A 128 -42.17 8.53 -17.09
C GLY A 128 -42.44 7.17 -16.46
N GLU A 129 -43.06 6.26 -17.20
CA GLU A 129 -43.27 4.88 -16.76
C GLU A 129 -41.98 4.05 -16.89
N PHE A 130 -41.72 3.20 -15.91
CA PHE A 130 -40.61 2.26 -15.99
C PHE A 130 -40.96 1.06 -16.87
N LYS A 131 -40.01 0.66 -17.71
CA LYS A 131 -40.10 -0.52 -18.58
C LYS A 131 -38.96 -1.48 -18.24
N PHE A 132 -39.26 -2.78 -18.17
CA PHE A 132 -38.24 -3.80 -17.95
C PHE A 132 -37.15 -3.71 -19.04
N GLY A 133 -35.87 -3.75 -18.64
CA GLY A 133 -34.72 -3.54 -19.54
C GLY A 133 -34.16 -2.11 -19.54
N GLN A 134 -34.83 -1.16 -18.91
CA GLN A 134 -34.25 0.15 -18.60
C GLN A 134 -33.14 0.05 -17.54
N ILE A 135 -32.30 1.07 -17.47
CA ILE A 135 -31.17 1.14 -16.55
C ILE A 135 -31.62 0.91 -15.09
N SER A 136 -30.86 0.09 -14.37
CA SER A 136 -31.11 -0.29 -12.98
C SER A 136 -29.81 -0.19 -12.19
N PRO A 137 -29.74 0.61 -11.10
CA PRO A 137 -28.52 0.76 -10.31
C PRO A 137 -27.96 -0.58 -9.83
N HIS A 138 -28.79 -1.44 -9.25
CA HIS A 138 -28.40 -2.75 -8.75
C HIS A 138 -27.84 -3.66 -9.85
N THR A 139 -28.43 -3.61 -11.05
CA THR A 139 -27.95 -4.39 -12.20
C THR A 139 -26.58 -3.89 -12.63
N LYS A 140 -26.38 -2.56 -12.74
CA LYS A 140 -25.10 -1.95 -13.09
C LYS A 140 -24.01 -2.22 -12.06
N LEU A 141 -24.32 -2.13 -10.77
CA LEU A 141 -23.41 -2.50 -9.69
C LEU A 141 -23.00 -3.97 -9.80
N THR A 142 -23.96 -4.87 -10.06
CA THR A 142 -23.69 -6.31 -10.22
C THR A 142 -22.83 -6.60 -11.45
N GLU A 143 -23.09 -5.94 -12.58
CA GLU A 143 -22.29 -6.05 -13.81
C GLU A 143 -20.83 -5.59 -13.56
N ALA A 144 -20.65 -4.44 -12.90
CA ALA A 144 -19.33 -3.93 -12.53
C ALA A 144 -18.59 -4.89 -11.59
N LEU A 145 -19.25 -5.36 -10.52
CA LEU A 145 -18.66 -6.33 -9.57
C LEU A 145 -18.29 -7.65 -10.25
N ASN A 146 -19.14 -8.18 -11.13
CA ASN A 146 -18.85 -9.41 -11.87
C ASN A 146 -17.59 -9.29 -12.74
N ARG A 147 -17.37 -8.14 -13.37
CA ARG A 147 -16.11 -7.87 -14.10
C ARG A 147 -14.92 -7.82 -13.14
N LEU A 148 -15.05 -7.18 -11.99
CA LEU A 148 -13.97 -7.10 -11.01
C LEU A 148 -13.62 -8.48 -10.43
N TYR A 149 -14.61 -9.34 -10.18
CA TYR A 149 -14.37 -10.73 -9.78
C TYR A 149 -13.55 -11.53 -10.79
N THR A 150 -13.65 -11.21 -12.09
CA THR A 150 -12.84 -11.89 -13.12
C THR A 150 -11.41 -11.34 -13.24
N CYS A 151 -11.12 -10.19 -12.63
CA CYS A 151 -9.85 -9.49 -12.72
C CYS A 151 -9.26 -9.19 -11.32
N MET A 152 -9.52 -10.06 -10.33
CA MET A 152 -8.98 -9.88 -8.98
C MET A 152 -7.45 -9.88 -8.99
N GLU A 153 -6.87 -9.01 -8.17
CA GLU A 153 -5.45 -8.73 -8.15
C GLU A 153 -4.67 -9.67 -7.23
N ARG A 154 -3.34 -9.66 -7.41
CA ARG A 154 -2.38 -10.30 -6.53
C ARG A 154 -1.47 -9.24 -5.91
N ILE A 155 -1.48 -9.13 -4.58
CA ILE A 155 -0.70 -8.14 -3.83
C ILE A 155 0.12 -8.87 -2.77
N ASN A 156 1.43 -8.61 -2.72
CA ASN A 156 2.34 -9.20 -1.73
C ASN A 156 2.23 -10.74 -1.61
N GLY A 157 1.96 -11.41 -2.73
CA GLY A 157 1.79 -12.86 -2.80
C GLY A 157 0.37 -13.36 -2.46
N VAL A 158 -0.52 -12.50 -1.97
CA VAL A 158 -1.94 -12.79 -1.70
C VAL A 158 -2.75 -12.62 -2.98
N GLU A 159 -3.43 -13.68 -3.41
CA GLU A 159 -4.35 -13.67 -4.55
C GLU A 159 -5.80 -13.42 -4.09
N GLY A 160 -6.68 -13.04 -5.02
CA GLY A 160 -8.11 -12.84 -4.71
C GLY A 160 -8.40 -11.47 -4.09
N ILE A 161 -7.68 -10.43 -4.49
CA ILE A 161 -7.93 -9.06 -4.03
C ILE A 161 -8.97 -8.41 -4.95
N LEU A 162 -10.15 -8.10 -4.40
CA LEU A 162 -11.19 -7.39 -5.15
C LEU A 162 -10.91 -5.89 -5.12
N ASN A 163 -10.54 -5.32 -6.27
CA ASN A 163 -10.20 -3.91 -6.37
C ASN A 163 -11.42 -3.03 -6.70
N LEU A 164 -11.87 -2.23 -5.74
CA LEU A 164 -12.90 -1.19 -5.89
C LEU A 164 -12.32 0.22 -5.77
N CYS A 165 -11.02 0.42 -5.96
CA CYS A 165 -10.41 1.76 -5.97
C CYS A 165 -11.11 2.64 -7.00
N ARG A 166 -11.49 3.86 -6.60
CA ARG A 166 -12.22 4.84 -7.45
C ARG A 166 -13.40 4.19 -8.18
N PHE A 167 -14.21 3.41 -7.46
CA PHE A 167 -15.26 2.57 -8.04
C PHE A 167 -16.25 3.37 -8.90
N ASN A 168 -16.50 4.62 -8.54
CA ASN A 168 -17.36 5.55 -9.29
C ASN A 168 -16.90 5.80 -10.74
N SER A 169 -15.63 5.54 -11.04
CA SER A 169 -15.02 5.75 -12.36
C SER A 169 -15.17 4.54 -13.28
N ASN A 170 -15.88 3.49 -12.83
CA ASN A 170 -16.12 2.31 -13.66
C ASN A 170 -16.90 2.68 -14.94
N PRO A 171 -16.50 2.18 -16.13
CA PRO A 171 -17.21 2.45 -17.37
C PRO A 171 -18.69 2.04 -17.40
N GLU A 172 -19.13 1.14 -16.53
CA GLU A 172 -20.56 0.78 -16.41
C GLU A 172 -21.42 1.90 -15.81
N PHE A 173 -20.80 2.93 -15.21
CA PHE A 173 -21.47 3.99 -14.45
C PHE A 173 -21.60 5.31 -15.22
N VAL A 174 -21.37 5.34 -16.54
CA VAL A 174 -21.45 6.57 -17.35
C VAL A 174 -22.76 7.35 -17.14
N ASP A 175 -23.88 6.64 -17.04
CA ASP A 175 -25.21 7.23 -16.84
C ASP A 175 -25.75 7.05 -15.41
N LEU A 176 -24.91 6.60 -14.47
CA LEU A 176 -25.30 6.26 -13.10
C LEU A 176 -24.30 6.86 -12.10
N VAL A 177 -24.76 7.78 -11.25
CA VAL A 177 -23.91 8.31 -10.18
C VAL A 177 -23.81 7.27 -9.05
N VAL A 178 -22.60 6.74 -8.84
CA VAL A 178 -22.26 5.85 -7.72
C VAL A 178 -21.30 6.59 -6.79
N ASN A 179 -21.66 6.73 -5.51
CA ASN A 179 -20.81 7.41 -4.52
C ASN A 179 -20.79 6.63 -3.20
N MET A 180 -19.66 5.97 -2.90
CA MET A 180 -19.48 5.20 -1.67
C MET A 180 -19.27 6.07 -0.42
N GLY A 181 -19.13 7.39 -0.58
CA GLY A 181 -19.24 8.36 0.50
C GLY A 181 -20.65 8.44 1.09
N ASN A 182 -21.68 8.10 0.31
CA ASN A 182 -23.02 7.89 0.83
C ASN A 182 -23.12 6.47 1.44
N ARG A 183 -23.43 6.40 2.74
CA ARG A 183 -23.51 5.15 3.48
C ARG A 183 -24.48 4.13 2.86
N GLY A 184 -25.64 4.55 2.37
CA GLY A 184 -26.65 3.63 1.80
C GLY A 184 -26.18 2.97 0.50
N VAL A 185 -25.48 3.72 -0.35
CA VAL A 185 -24.82 3.19 -1.55
C VAL A 185 -23.71 2.22 -1.18
N PHE A 186 -22.85 2.57 -0.22
CA PHE A 186 -21.78 1.68 0.23
C PHE A 186 -22.32 0.38 0.85
N ASP A 187 -23.37 0.48 1.67
CA ASP A 187 -24.09 -0.67 2.23
C ASP A 187 -24.63 -1.60 1.14
N THR A 188 -25.24 -1.05 0.10
CA THR A 188 -25.72 -1.81 -1.06
C THR A 188 -24.58 -2.57 -1.73
N ILE A 189 -23.44 -1.92 -1.97
CA ILE A 189 -22.27 -2.55 -2.60
C ILE A 189 -21.70 -3.67 -1.73
N CYS A 190 -21.49 -3.43 -0.43
CA CYS A 190 -21.00 -4.46 0.49
C CYS A 190 -21.94 -5.67 0.56
N ASN A 191 -23.26 -5.44 0.58
CA ASN A 191 -24.25 -6.51 0.55
C ASN A 191 -24.23 -7.29 -0.77
N LEU A 192 -24.07 -6.62 -1.92
CA LEU A 192 -23.97 -7.29 -3.23
C LEU A 192 -22.71 -8.16 -3.32
N ILE A 193 -21.59 -7.68 -2.76
CA ILE A 193 -20.35 -8.46 -2.65
C ILE A 193 -20.60 -9.70 -1.80
N TYR A 194 -21.08 -9.52 -0.56
CA TYR A 194 -21.24 -10.59 0.41
C TYR A 194 -22.27 -11.66 -0.02
N ARG A 195 -23.37 -11.25 -0.66
CA ARG A 195 -24.43 -12.17 -1.10
C ARG A 195 -24.04 -13.04 -2.29
N ASN A 196 -22.99 -12.69 -3.02
CA ASN A 196 -22.47 -13.53 -4.09
C ASN A 196 -21.55 -14.62 -3.53
N ASP A 197 -22.11 -15.55 -2.75
CA ASP A 197 -21.38 -16.54 -1.94
C ASP A 197 -20.33 -17.32 -2.76
N GLU A 198 -20.66 -17.74 -3.98
CA GLU A 198 -19.71 -18.45 -4.86
C GLU A 198 -18.46 -17.63 -5.20
N LYS A 199 -18.63 -16.34 -5.51
CA LYS A 199 -17.51 -15.45 -5.84
C LYS A 199 -16.81 -14.92 -4.60
N PHE A 200 -17.57 -14.61 -3.56
CA PHE A 200 -17.07 -14.02 -2.32
C PHE A 200 -16.10 -14.95 -1.59
N ARG A 201 -16.31 -16.27 -1.64
CA ARG A 201 -15.38 -17.27 -1.08
C ARG A 201 -13.97 -17.21 -1.67
N LEU A 202 -13.79 -16.59 -2.83
CA LEU A 202 -12.49 -16.39 -3.48
C LEU A 202 -11.84 -15.06 -3.11
N VAL A 203 -12.55 -14.19 -2.38
CA VAL A 203 -12.06 -12.86 -1.99
C VAL A 203 -11.26 -12.97 -0.70
N ASN A 204 -9.95 -12.74 -0.81
CA ASN A 204 -9.04 -12.68 0.33
C ASN A 204 -8.74 -11.25 0.77
N GLY A 205 -9.14 -10.22 -0.01
CA GLY A 205 -8.94 -8.84 0.39
C GLY A 205 -9.74 -7.86 -0.44
N LEU A 206 -9.84 -6.63 0.07
CA LEU A 206 -10.59 -5.54 -0.55
C LEU A 206 -9.71 -4.31 -0.71
N ILE A 207 -9.73 -3.70 -1.89
CA ILE A 207 -9.24 -2.33 -2.07
C ILE A 207 -10.44 -1.39 -2.17
N LEU A 208 -10.54 -0.46 -1.22
CA LEU A 208 -11.61 0.53 -1.12
C LEU A 208 -11.03 1.96 -1.11
N SER A 209 -9.80 2.14 -1.54
CA SER A 209 -9.13 3.44 -1.57
C SER A 209 -9.81 4.44 -2.52
N ASP A 210 -9.64 5.74 -2.25
CA ASP A 210 -10.08 6.83 -3.12
C ASP A 210 -11.60 6.80 -3.46
N ASN A 211 -12.45 6.43 -2.50
CA ASN A 211 -13.90 6.29 -2.70
C ASN A 211 -14.74 7.30 -1.90
N CYS A 212 -14.10 8.30 -1.29
CA CYS A 212 -14.74 9.31 -0.44
C CYS A 212 -15.51 8.74 0.76
N ILE A 213 -15.21 7.51 1.21
CA ILE A 213 -15.93 6.82 2.28
C ILE A 213 -15.80 7.60 3.59
N THR A 214 -16.91 7.85 4.28
CA THR A 214 -16.96 8.62 5.54
C THR A 214 -17.23 7.75 6.78
N THR A 215 -17.69 6.52 6.57
CA THR A 215 -18.00 5.54 7.62
C THR A 215 -17.78 4.13 7.10
N LEU A 216 -17.30 3.24 7.97
CA LEU A 216 -17.03 1.84 7.64
C LEU A 216 -18.11 0.91 8.17
N ALA A 217 -19.21 1.44 8.71
CA ALA A 217 -20.33 0.63 9.22
C ALA A 217 -20.82 -0.43 8.21
N PRO A 218 -20.87 -0.17 6.89
CA PRO A 218 -21.18 -1.19 5.89
C PRO A 218 -20.27 -2.43 5.90
N LEU A 219 -18.99 -2.30 6.31
CA LEU A 219 -18.06 -3.43 6.39
C LEU A 219 -18.44 -4.45 7.47
N THR A 220 -19.35 -4.10 8.39
CA THR A 220 -19.85 -5.04 9.42
C THR A 220 -20.57 -6.24 8.82
N VAL A 221 -21.03 -6.17 7.56
CA VAL A 221 -21.57 -7.35 6.84
C VAL A 221 -20.52 -8.46 6.69
N PHE A 222 -19.23 -8.11 6.70
CA PHE A 222 -18.12 -9.05 6.62
C PHE A 222 -17.64 -9.54 8.00
N ALA A 223 -18.43 -9.34 9.07
CA ALA A 223 -18.07 -9.82 10.39
C ALA A 223 -17.82 -11.34 10.38
N GLY A 224 -16.68 -11.76 10.95
CA GLY A 224 -16.25 -13.16 10.95
C GLY A 224 -15.40 -13.58 9.74
N VAL A 225 -15.20 -12.69 8.76
CA VAL A 225 -14.24 -12.89 7.67
C VAL A 225 -12.88 -12.32 8.11
N GLU A 226 -11.82 -13.09 7.89
CA GLU A 226 -10.44 -12.66 8.11
C GLU A 226 -9.79 -12.39 6.75
N PHE A 227 -9.72 -11.11 6.37
CA PHE A 227 -9.06 -10.74 5.12
C PHE A 227 -7.54 -10.86 5.28
N ALA A 228 -6.83 -11.11 4.20
CA ALA A 228 -5.39 -10.93 4.16
C ALA A 228 -5.02 -9.46 3.93
N PHE A 229 -5.86 -8.69 3.22
CA PHE A 229 -5.53 -7.31 2.85
C PHE A 229 -6.79 -6.42 2.81
N LEU A 230 -6.73 -5.26 3.48
CA LEU A 230 -7.81 -4.28 3.49
C LEU A 230 -7.25 -2.86 3.28
N ASP A 231 -7.42 -2.31 2.09
CA ASP A 231 -6.96 -0.96 1.76
C ASP A 231 -8.09 0.07 1.87
N LEU A 232 -7.97 0.99 2.81
CA LEU A 232 -8.92 2.08 3.07
C LEU A 232 -8.32 3.46 2.83
N ARG A 233 -7.17 3.55 2.14
CA ARG A 233 -6.45 4.82 1.95
C ARG A 233 -7.29 5.89 1.25
N ARG A 234 -6.98 7.17 1.50
CA ARG A 234 -7.59 8.33 0.81
C ARG A 234 -9.12 8.32 0.79
N ASN A 235 -9.70 7.97 1.91
CA ASN A 235 -11.11 8.17 2.16
C ASN A 235 -11.29 9.39 3.09
N LYS A 236 -12.52 9.68 3.47
CA LYS A 236 -12.88 10.84 4.30
C LYS A 236 -13.13 10.41 5.75
N LEU A 237 -12.34 9.46 6.28
CA LEU A 237 -12.48 8.95 7.64
C LEU A 237 -11.88 9.97 8.64
N VAL A 238 -12.74 10.65 9.39
CA VAL A 238 -12.33 11.72 10.34
C VAL A 238 -12.36 11.24 11.79
N SER A 239 -13.41 10.53 12.18
CA SER A 239 -13.67 10.19 13.58
C SER A 239 -13.00 8.87 13.98
N SER A 240 -12.00 8.94 14.86
CA SER A 240 -11.32 7.74 15.39
C SER A 240 -12.23 6.84 16.22
N SER A 241 -13.19 7.40 16.97
CA SER A 241 -14.18 6.61 17.70
C SER A 241 -15.12 5.85 16.77
N ARG A 242 -15.57 6.48 15.68
CA ARG A 242 -16.37 5.83 14.63
C ARG A 242 -15.57 4.75 13.92
N LEU A 243 -14.32 5.03 13.55
CA LEU A 243 -13.40 4.07 12.94
C LEU A 243 -13.27 2.80 13.80
N CYS A 244 -12.98 2.96 15.09
CA CYS A 244 -12.83 1.82 16.00
C CYS A 244 -14.11 1.02 16.19
N ARG A 245 -15.26 1.70 16.28
CA ARG A 245 -16.56 1.04 16.39
C ARG A 245 -16.85 0.21 15.14
N ASP A 246 -16.70 0.82 13.97
CA ASP A 246 -17.06 0.21 12.69
C ASP A 246 -16.11 -0.96 12.33
N LEU A 247 -14.84 -0.91 12.74
CA LEU A 247 -13.84 -1.98 12.53
C LEU A 247 -13.74 -3.00 13.67
N SER A 248 -14.55 -2.88 14.72
CA SER A 248 -14.44 -3.73 15.93
C SER A 248 -14.52 -5.24 15.65
N ASN A 249 -15.29 -5.64 14.63
CA ASN A 249 -15.50 -7.03 14.23
C ASN A 249 -14.89 -7.37 12.87
N VAL A 250 -14.17 -6.44 12.26
CA VAL A 250 -13.46 -6.65 10.98
C VAL A 250 -12.02 -7.02 11.32
N LYS A 251 -11.51 -8.06 10.67
CA LYS A 251 -10.13 -8.52 10.82
C LYS A 251 -9.43 -8.54 9.47
N ALA A 252 -8.16 -8.16 9.46
CA ALA A 252 -7.32 -8.34 8.29
C ALA A 252 -5.85 -8.60 8.69
N ASP A 253 -5.06 -9.30 7.89
CA ASP A 253 -3.62 -9.38 8.14
C ASP A 253 -2.98 -7.99 7.99
N GLU A 254 -3.30 -7.25 6.92
CA GLU A 254 -2.85 -5.88 6.72
C GLU A 254 -4.03 -4.93 6.49
N ILE A 255 -4.00 -3.76 7.15
CA ILE A 255 -4.90 -2.63 6.90
C ILE A 255 -4.11 -1.38 6.49
N LEU A 256 -4.54 -0.70 5.43
CA LEU A 256 -3.94 0.56 4.99
C LEU A 256 -4.89 1.74 5.27
N LEU A 257 -4.40 2.77 5.96
CA LEU A 257 -5.19 3.93 6.42
C LEU A 257 -4.65 5.27 5.92
N ALA A 258 -3.46 5.31 5.31
CA ALA A 258 -2.84 6.54 4.80
C ALA A 258 -3.80 7.45 4.00
N GLY A 259 -3.64 8.77 4.14
CA GLY A 259 -4.44 9.76 3.41
C GLY A 259 -5.83 10.04 3.99
N ASN A 260 -6.23 9.36 5.07
CA ASN A 260 -7.46 9.70 5.77
C ASN A 260 -7.23 10.82 6.80
N PRO A 261 -8.18 11.75 7.02
CA PRO A 261 -8.05 12.78 8.05
C PRO A 261 -7.77 12.24 9.46
N VAL A 262 -8.23 11.03 9.79
CA VAL A 262 -7.95 10.38 11.08
C VAL A 262 -6.45 10.12 11.31
N THR A 263 -5.65 9.95 10.25
CA THR A 263 -4.21 9.66 10.37
C THR A 263 -3.37 10.90 10.67
N THR A 264 -3.97 12.09 10.63
CA THR A 264 -3.32 13.36 11.01
C THR A 264 -3.85 13.90 12.33
N ALA A 265 -4.78 13.19 12.98
CA ALA A 265 -5.32 13.56 14.27
C ALA A 265 -4.23 13.49 15.37
N SER A 266 -4.30 14.38 16.34
CA SER A 266 -3.31 14.49 17.42
C SER A 266 -3.16 13.25 18.31
N ASN A 267 -4.16 12.38 18.32
CA ASN A 267 -4.17 11.13 19.07
C ASN A 267 -3.93 9.89 18.19
N TYR A 268 -3.57 10.07 16.92
CA TYR A 268 -3.14 8.98 16.07
C TYR A 268 -1.67 8.62 16.36
N PRO A 269 -1.29 7.33 16.41
CA PRO A 269 -2.12 6.14 16.18
C PRO A 269 -2.73 5.55 17.46
N ASP A 270 -2.49 6.15 18.63
CA ASP A 270 -2.97 5.63 19.92
C ASP A 270 -4.48 5.41 19.94
N CYS A 271 -5.23 6.17 19.13
CA CYS A 271 -6.65 6.00 18.94
C CYS A 271 -7.05 4.63 18.36
N LEU A 272 -6.13 3.91 17.70
CA LEU A 272 -6.35 2.57 17.13
C LEU A 272 -6.25 1.44 18.16
N ARG A 273 -5.78 1.70 19.39
CA ARG A 273 -5.61 0.68 20.45
C ARG A 273 -6.79 -0.28 20.61
N PRO A 274 -8.07 0.14 20.54
CA PRO A 274 -9.21 -0.77 20.67
C PRO A 274 -9.28 -1.86 19.59
N ILE A 275 -8.71 -1.60 18.41
CA ILE A 275 -8.80 -2.47 17.23
C ILE A 275 -7.44 -3.05 16.80
N LEU A 276 -6.32 -2.70 17.44
CA LEU A 276 -4.97 -3.19 17.06
C LEU A 276 -4.90 -4.72 16.93
N LYS A 277 -5.54 -5.45 17.86
CA LYS A 277 -5.56 -6.93 17.86
C LYS A 277 -6.26 -7.55 16.65
N ASN A 278 -7.03 -6.77 15.89
CA ASN A 278 -7.74 -7.24 14.72
C ASN A 278 -6.84 -7.24 13.47
N PHE A 279 -5.66 -6.64 13.55
CA PHE A 279 -4.74 -6.45 12.43
C PHE A 279 -3.33 -6.93 12.78
N LYS A 280 -2.66 -7.66 11.86
CA LYS A 280 -1.25 -8.00 12.05
C LYS A 280 -0.35 -6.81 11.72
N GLN A 281 -0.71 -6.07 10.66
CA GLN A 281 0.02 -4.89 10.20
C GLN A 281 -0.94 -3.71 9.92
N ILE A 282 -0.45 -2.50 10.17
CA ILE A 282 -1.09 -1.23 9.84
C ILE A 282 -0.11 -0.45 8.99
N ASP A 283 -0.50 -0.18 7.74
CA ASP A 283 0.31 0.57 6.77
C ASP A 283 1.74 -0.01 6.65
N GLY A 284 1.82 -1.34 6.59
CA GLY A 284 3.06 -2.13 6.54
C GLY A 284 3.92 -2.13 7.81
N ILE A 285 3.40 -1.68 8.95
CA ILE A 285 4.06 -1.79 10.25
C ILE A 285 3.32 -2.83 11.09
N PRO A 286 4.01 -3.83 11.69
CA PRO A 286 3.37 -4.73 12.63
C PRO A 286 2.62 -3.97 13.73
N ALA A 287 1.38 -4.34 14.01
CA ALA A 287 0.50 -3.58 14.92
C ALA A 287 1.11 -3.43 16.33
N GLU A 288 1.87 -4.42 16.79
CA GLU A 288 2.62 -4.38 18.06
C GLU A 288 3.82 -3.42 18.06
N ASN A 289 4.31 -3.03 16.88
CA ASN A 289 5.45 -2.15 16.69
C ASN A 289 5.08 -0.69 16.48
N LEU A 290 3.78 -0.37 16.45
CA LEU A 290 3.27 0.95 16.14
C LEU A 290 3.74 1.95 17.20
N SER A 291 4.60 2.90 16.79
CA SER A 291 5.07 3.96 17.68
C SER A 291 3.92 4.89 18.06
N LYS A 292 3.94 5.45 19.27
CA LYS A 292 2.99 6.48 19.71
C LYS A 292 2.98 7.73 18.81
N ASP A 293 4.06 7.95 18.06
CA ASP A 293 4.23 9.09 17.17
C ASP A 293 4.00 8.70 15.70
N TYR A 294 3.65 7.44 15.42
CA TYR A 294 3.55 6.94 14.05
C TYR A 294 2.54 7.71 13.20
N THR A 295 2.95 8.02 11.97
CA THR A 295 2.09 8.61 10.95
C THR A 295 2.35 7.91 9.61
N PRO A 296 1.31 7.41 8.92
CA PRO A 296 1.48 6.73 7.63
C PRO A 296 1.93 7.69 6.53
N LEU A 297 2.66 7.13 5.56
CA LEU A 297 3.04 7.83 4.33
C LEU A 297 1.95 7.61 3.27
N ASP A 298 1.27 8.68 2.82
CA ASP A 298 0.33 8.56 1.69
C ASP A 298 1.06 8.77 0.36
N TYR A 299 1.24 7.69 -0.39
CA TYR A 299 2.08 7.65 -1.59
C TYR A 299 1.50 8.31 -2.86
N GLU A 300 0.23 8.75 -2.91
CA GLU A 300 -0.31 9.39 -4.14
C GLU A 300 -1.07 10.72 -3.96
N ASP A 301 -1.42 11.19 -2.75
CA ASP A 301 -2.14 12.49 -2.60
C ASP A 301 -1.26 13.69 -2.19
N ASP A 302 0.07 13.56 -2.15
CA ASP A 302 0.92 14.74 -1.98
C ASP A 302 1.23 15.40 -3.34
N GLY A 303 0.17 15.76 -4.08
CA GLY A 303 0.22 16.68 -5.23
C GLY A 303 0.71 18.09 -4.89
N ASN A 304 1.33 18.28 -3.72
CA ASN A 304 1.91 19.54 -3.24
C ASN A 304 3.31 19.38 -2.62
N CYS A 305 3.94 18.21 -2.72
CA CYS A 305 5.37 18.06 -2.43
C CYS A 305 6.05 17.46 -3.66
N GLU A 306 6.11 18.25 -4.73
CA GLU A 306 7.10 18.02 -5.80
C GLU A 306 8.49 18.17 -5.17
N GLY A 307 9.00 17.07 -4.61
CA GLY A 307 10.39 17.00 -4.19
C GLY A 307 11.29 17.44 -5.35
N PHE A 308 12.46 17.98 -5.03
CA PHE A 308 13.35 18.52 -6.04
C PHE A 308 14.02 17.38 -6.83
N ARG A 309 13.62 17.18 -8.08
CA ARG A 309 14.25 16.20 -8.96
C ARG A 309 15.71 16.58 -9.22
N VAL A 310 16.61 15.65 -8.91
CA VAL A 310 18.02 15.72 -9.29
C VAL A 310 18.31 14.61 -10.30
N ASP A 311 18.77 15.02 -11.47
CA ASP A 311 19.29 14.14 -12.50
C ASP A 311 20.60 14.68 -13.08
N ILE A 312 21.08 14.06 -14.16
CA ILE A 312 22.40 14.36 -14.70
C ILE A 312 22.54 15.82 -15.17
N THR A 313 21.42 16.47 -15.52
CA THR A 313 21.40 17.83 -16.06
C THR A 313 21.57 18.90 -14.99
N ASN A 314 21.22 18.60 -13.73
CA ASN A 314 21.20 19.55 -12.63
C ASN A 314 21.92 19.03 -11.37
N LYS A 315 22.74 17.98 -11.50
CA LYS A 315 23.47 17.31 -10.40
C LYS A 315 24.23 18.24 -9.44
N GLU A 316 24.70 19.40 -9.92
CA GLU A 316 25.42 20.37 -9.10
C GLU A 316 24.57 20.88 -7.94
N THR A 317 23.23 20.84 -8.06
CA THR A 317 22.29 21.24 -7.02
C THR A 317 22.28 20.34 -5.78
N MET A 318 22.94 19.17 -5.81
CA MET A 318 22.98 18.23 -4.69
C MET A 318 23.43 18.86 -3.37
N HIS A 319 24.35 19.84 -3.41
CA HIS A 319 24.85 20.50 -2.19
C HIS A 319 23.74 21.18 -1.36
N LYS A 320 22.60 21.54 -1.97
CA LYS A 320 21.46 22.16 -1.28
C LYS A 320 20.84 21.26 -0.21
N PHE A 321 21.04 19.95 -0.31
CA PHE A 321 20.40 18.95 0.55
C PHE A 321 21.32 18.37 1.63
N GLN A 322 22.54 18.89 1.77
CA GLN A 322 23.56 18.32 2.67
C GLN A 322 23.11 18.20 4.14
N ASN A 323 22.32 19.15 4.59
CA ASN A 323 21.83 19.20 5.98
C ASN A 323 20.35 18.79 6.10
N SER A 324 19.77 18.21 5.03
CA SER A 324 18.38 17.80 5.06
C SER A 324 18.18 16.58 5.94
N SER A 325 17.16 16.62 6.78
CA SER A 325 16.67 15.47 7.54
C SER A 325 15.48 14.76 6.88
N ASP A 326 15.05 15.28 5.73
CA ASP A 326 13.84 14.87 5.02
C ASP A 326 14.05 13.56 4.28
N TRP A 327 12.94 12.93 3.88
CA TRP A 327 12.97 11.78 2.99
C TRP A 327 13.35 12.21 1.57
N HIS A 328 14.29 11.47 0.99
CA HIS A 328 14.65 11.51 -0.42
C HIS A 328 14.21 10.21 -1.08
N SER A 329 14.04 10.18 -2.41
CA SER A 329 13.76 8.94 -3.16
C SER A 329 14.80 8.73 -4.25
N ILE A 330 15.07 7.46 -4.51
CA ILE A 330 15.70 7.01 -5.76
C ILE A 330 14.60 6.42 -6.64
N MET A 331 14.59 6.85 -7.89
CA MET A 331 13.62 6.45 -8.91
C MET A 331 14.36 5.74 -10.03
N ILE A 332 13.97 4.49 -10.33
CA ILE A 332 14.61 3.64 -11.33
C ILE A 332 13.55 3.23 -12.36
N PRO A 333 13.56 3.82 -13.57
CA PRO A 333 12.64 3.42 -14.62
C PRO A 333 12.83 1.97 -15.07
N ASP A 334 11.74 1.22 -15.08
CA ASP A 334 11.63 -0.15 -15.58
C ASP A 334 10.19 -0.39 -16.07
N PRO A 335 9.79 0.19 -17.22
CA PRO A 335 8.39 0.21 -17.67
C PRO A 335 7.81 -1.18 -17.93
N GLU A 336 8.66 -2.15 -18.27
CA GLU A 336 8.27 -3.54 -18.53
C GLU A 336 8.35 -4.42 -17.27
N HIS A 337 8.77 -3.86 -16.13
CA HIS A 337 9.00 -4.59 -14.87
C HIS A 337 9.91 -5.81 -15.06
N GLU A 338 11.02 -5.62 -15.78
CA GLU A 338 12.01 -6.65 -16.09
C GLU A 338 12.71 -7.17 -14.83
N PHE A 339 12.89 -6.32 -13.81
CA PHE A 339 13.65 -6.65 -12.61
C PHE A 339 12.76 -6.81 -11.38
N SER A 340 13.07 -7.81 -10.57
CA SER A 340 12.47 -7.96 -9.24
C SER A 340 13.06 -6.96 -8.23
N LYS A 341 12.35 -6.77 -7.11
CA LYS A 341 12.82 -6.00 -5.95
C LYS A 341 14.22 -6.44 -5.50
N ASP A 342 14.43 -7.75 -5.39
CA ASP A 342 15.68 -8.31 -4.86
C ASP A 342 16.85 -8.09 -5.82
N GLU A 343 16.63 -8.21 -7.13
CA GLU A 343 17.65 -7.92 -8.16
C GLU A 343 18.04 -6.44 -8.15
N ILE A 344 17.06 -5.53 -8.09
CA ILE A 344 17.32 -4.10 -7.98
C ILE A 344 18.19 -3.79 -6.76
N PHE A 345 17.88 -4.37 -5.61
CA PHE A 345 18.68 -4.13 -4.41
C PHE A 345 20.04 -4.81 -4.45
N ASP A 346 20.18 -5.99 -5.06
CA ASP A 346 21.49 -6.61 -5.27
C ASP A 346 22.40 -5.68 -6.11
N TYR A 347 21.90 -5.12 -7.21
CA TYR A 347 22.66 -4.17 -8.03
C TYR A 347 22.92 -2.84 -7.32
N PHE A 348 21.94 -2.35 -6.55
CA PHE A 348 22.08 -1.14 -5.77
C PHE A 348 23.19 -1.26 -4.72
N PHE A 349 23.20 -2.37 -3.96
CA PHE A 349 24.20 -2.59 -2.92
C PHE A 349 25.60 -2.91 -3.47
N ILE A 350 25.73 -3.34 -4.73
CA ILE A 350 27.01 -3.38 -5.45
C ILE A 350 27.49 -1.96 -5.82
N THR A 351 26.55 -1.05 -6.11
CA THR A 351 26.85 0.31 -6.60
C THR A 351 27.24 1.25 -5.46
N VAL A 352 26.70 1.08 -4.25
CA VAL A 352 27.00 1.96 -3.09
C VAL A 352 28.44 1.76 -2.57
N SER A 353 29.08 2.85 -2.16
CA SER A 353 30.37 2.80 -1.45
C SER A 353 30.29 2.06 -0.11
N ALA A 354 31.23 1.15 0.14
CA ALA A 354 31.38 0.45 1.41
C ALA A 354 31.99 1.30 2.55
N THR A 355 32.55 2.48 2.25
CA THR A 355 33.26 3.32 3.22
C THR A 355 32.43 4.48 3.77
N LEU A 356 31.42 4.92 3.00
CA LEU A 356 30.51 6.02 3.35
C LEU A 356 29.37 5.55 4.25
N SER A 357 28.52 6.46 4.72
CA SER A 357 27.45 6.19 5.69
C SER A 357 26.56 5.00 5.35
N ASP A 358 25.99 4.36 6.37
CA ASP A 358 25.02 3.28 6.16
C ASP A 358 23.85 3.78 5.31
N ILE A 359 23.33 2.89 4.45
CA ILE A 359 22.19 3.20 3.60
C ILE A 359 21.13 2.11 3.76
N TYR A 360 19.93 2.54 4.12
CA TYR A 360 18.79 1.66 4.36
C TYR A 360 17.63 2.10 3.46
N PRO A 361 17.45 1.48 2.28
CA PRO A 361 16.28 1.70 1.46
C PRO A 361 15.01 1.38 2.25
N CYS A 362 14.09 2.33 2.31
CA CYS A 362 12.84 2.20 3.03
C CYS A 362 11.67 2.33 2.05
N TYR A 363 10.52 1.74 2.40
CA TYR A 363 9.26 1.99 1.71
C TYR A 363 9.31 1.74 0.19
N TYR A 364 9.93 0.63 -0.20
CA TYR A 364 10.02 0.25 -1.61
C TYR A 364 8.63 0.03 -2.21
N LYS A 365 8.42 0.52 -3.42
CA LYS A 365 7.27 0.17 -4.27
C LYS A 365 7.67 0.17 -5.74
N PHE A 366 6.90 -0.56 -6.55
CA PHE A 366 6.92 -0.43 -8.00
C PHE A 366 5.64 0.28 -8.44
N ALA A 367 5.77 1.47 -9.01
CA ALA A 367 4.63 2.30 -9.41
C ALA A 367 4.97 3.13 -10.64
N GLY A 368 4.01 3.26 -11.56
CA GLY A 368 4.19 4.05 -12.79
C GLY A 368 5.29 3.53 -13.71
N GLY A 369 5.62 2.23 -13.66
CA GLY A 369 6.72 1.66 -14.43
C GLY A 369 8.10 2.01 -13.86
N GLU A 370 8.19 2.35 -12.57
CA GLU A 370 9.45 2.68 -11.90
C GLU A 370 9.55 1.98 -10.54
N HIS A 371 10.74 1.52 -10.18
CA HIS A 371 11.08 1.18 -8.80
C HIS A 371 11.37 2.45 -8.02
N GLN A 372 10.82 2.55 -6.82
CA GLN A 372 10.89 3.74 -5.99
C GLN A 372 11.17 3.31 -4.56
N PHE A 373 12.12 3.96 -3.88
CA PHE A 373 12.36 3.72 -2.45
C PHE A 373 12.95 4.97 -1.79
N LEU A 374 12.63 5.12 -0.51
CA LEU A 374 13.01 6.28 0.29
C LEU A 374 14.32 6.07 1.03
N LEU A 375 15.04 7.16 1.23
CA LEU A 375 16.33 7.24 1.92
C LEU A 375 16.38 8.46 2.81
N ARG A 376 17.12 8.35 3.91
CA ARG A 376 17.28 9.42 4.90
C ARG A 376 18.65 9.32 5.57
N GLN A 377 19.19 10.47 5.97
CA GLN A 377 20.44 10.55 6.77
C GLN A 377 21.67 9.87 6.13
N CYS A 378 21.73 9.77 4.80
CA CYS A 378 22.85 9.16 4.06
C CYS A 378 23.35 10.08 2.93
N PHE A 379 23.47 11.39 3.20
CA PHE A 379 23.76 12.39 2.16
C PHE A 379 25.10 12.15 1.43
N ASP A 380 26.14 11.76 2.14
CA ASP A 380 27.44 11.40 1.55
C ASP A 380 27.30 10.24 0.54
N GLN A 381 26.45 9.26 0.86
CA GLN A 381 26.12 8.14 -0.02
C GLN A 381 25.35 8.62 -1.26
N LEU A 382 24.33 9.46 -1.07
CA LEU A 382 23.56 10.04 -2.19
C LEU A 382 24.47 10.87 -3.11
N LYS A 383 25.36 11.68 -2.53
CA LYS A 383 26.35 12.46 -3.27
C LYS A 383 27.32 11.57 -4.05
N PHE A 384 27.77 10.45 -3.47
CA PHE A 384 28.60 9.47 -4.17
C PHE A 384 27.88 8.84 -5.37
N LEU A 385 26.61 8.45 -5.21
CA LEU A 385 25.78 7.91 -6.29
C LEU A 385 25.63 8.90 -7.45
N VAL A 386 25.50 10.20 -7.15
CA VAL A 386 25.41 11.25 -8.18
C VAL A 386 26.77 11.59 -8.81
N ASP A 387 27.78 11.87 -7.99
CA ASP A 387 29.05 12.41 -8.46
C ASP A 387 30.00 11.35 -9.00
N VAL A 388 30.00 10.15 -8.42
CA VAL A 388 30.92 9.08 -8.78
C VAL A 388 30.24 8.06 -9.69
N CYS A 389 29.08 7.53 -9.28
CA CYS A 389 28.35 6.53 -10.07
C CYS A 389 27.58 7.12 -11.26
N LYS A 390 27.49 8.47 -11.36
CA LYS A 390 26.80 9.18 -12.44
C LYS A 390 25.33 8.78 -12.60
N MET A 391 24.70 8.37 -11.50
CA MET A 391 23.34 7.83 -11.50
C MET A 391 23.13 6.61 -12.40
N GLU A 392 24.15 5.75 -12.48
CA GLU A 392 24.10 4.50 -13.21
C GLU A 392 24.35 3.31 -12.25
N MET A 393 23.58 2.23 -12.43
CA MET A 393 23.85 0.91 -11.84
C MET A 393 24.15 -0.07 -12.96
N LYS A 394 25.19 -0.89 -12.78
CA LYS A 394 25.60 -1.89 -13.77
C LYS A 394 24.96 -3.24 -13.42
N VAL A 395 24.31 -3.85 -14.40
CA VAL A 395 23.67 -5.17 -14.29
C VAL A 395 24.69 -6.22 -14.76
N PRO A 396 25.23 -7.05 -13.86
CA PRO A 396 26.16 -8.11 -14.23
C PRO A 396 25.43 -9.31 -14.87
N ARG A 397 26.04 -9.90 -15.90
CA ARG A 397 25.74 -11.25 -16.41
C ARG A 397 26.97 -12.14 -16.24
N LEU A 398 26.73 -13.38 -15.79
CA LEU A 398 27.75 -14.42 -15.78
C LEU A 398 27.86 -15.01 -17.19
N SER A 399 29.03 -14.87 -17.84
CA SER A 399 29.32 -15.63 -19.06
C SER A 399 29.88 -17.00 -18.67
N THR A 400 29.29 -18.06 -19.21
CA THR A 400 29.85 -19.42 -19.10
C THR A 400 30.66 -19.72 -20.35
N HIS A 401 31.96 -19.41 -20.35
CA HIS A 401 32.88 -19.98 -21.33
C HIS A 401 33.28 -21.39 -20.88
N PHE A 402 32.87 -22.41 -21.63
CA PHE A 402 33.29 -23.80 -21.43
C PHE A 402 34.67 -24.03 -22.07
N ASP A 403 35.73 -23.46 -21.50
CA ASP A 403 37.10 -23.86 -21.83
C ASP A 403 37.67 -24.72 -20.70
N ASN A 404 38.10 -25.94 -21.07
CA ASN A 404 38.46 -27.05 -20.17
C ASN A 404 39.66 -26.81 -19.21
N HIS A 405 40.15 -25.57 -19.06
CA HIS A 405 41.31 -25.28 -18.20
C HIS A 405 41.17 -24.06 -17.26
N SER A 406 40.02 -23.39 -17.18
CA SER A 406 39.78 -22.41 -16.10
C SER A 406 38.28 -22.19 -15.85
N ALA A 407 37.76 -22.71 -14.74
CA ALA A 407 36.39 -22.51 -14.29
C ALA A 407 36.18 -21.12 -13.64
N LEU A 408 36.52 -20.04 -14.35
CA LEU A 408 36.22 -18.68 -13.92
C LEU A 408 35.22 -18.08 -14.91
N SER A 409 33.97 -17.94 -14.47
CA SER A 409 32.97 -17.17 -15.19
C SER A 409 33.41 -15.71 -15.24
N GLU A 410 33.63 -15.16 -16.44
CA GLU A 410 33.88 -13.72 -16.58
C GLU A 410 32.57 -12.97 -16.34
N ILE A 411 32.60 -11.97 -15.46
CA ILE A 411 31.45 -11.10 -15.20
C ILE A 411 31.44 -10.05 -16.31
N GLN A 412 30.47 -10.14 -17.22
CA GLN A 412 30.23 -9.11 -18.22
C GLN A 412 29.12 -8.17 -17.76
N ILE A 413 29.25 -6.87 -18.03
CA ILE A 413 28.14 -5.94 -17.83
C ILE A 413 27.19 -6.11 -19.00
N ASP A 414 25.95 -6.46 -18.70
CA ASP A 414 24.90 -6.66 -19.69
C ASP A 414 24.15 -5.36 -19.97
N LYS A 415 23.60 -4.77 -18.92
CA LYS A 415 22.73 -3.59 -19.00
C LYS A 415 23.20 -2.54 -18.00
N THR A 416 22.91 -1.28 -18.30
CA THR A 416 23.06 -0.18 -17.33
C THR A 416 21.68 0.38 -17.03
N LEU A 417 21.30 0.34 -15.76
CA LEU A 417 20.09 1.01 -15.27
C LEU A 417 20.45 2.43 -14.89
N ARG A 418 19.68 3.40 -15.38
CA ARG A 418 19.80 4.80 -14.96
C ARG A 418 18.76 5.09 -13.91
N TYR A 419 19.13 5.88 -12.92
CA TYR A 419 18.21 6.36 -11.90
C TYR A 419 18.25 7.89 -11.83
N TYR A 420 17.28 8.46 -11.13
CA TYR A 420 17.32 9.86 -10.73
C TYR A 420 16.89 9.96 -9.27
N LEU A 421 17.26 11.06 -8.63
CA LEU A 421 16.88 11.32 -7.24
C LEU A 421 15.74 12.31 -7.23
N VAL A 422 14.90 12.21 -6.22
CA VAL A 422 13.94 13.25 -5.87
C VAL A 422 14.22 13.63 -4.42
N MET A 423 14.60 14.88 -4.18
CA MET A 423 15.16 15.34 -2.90
C MET A 423 14.12 16.11 -2.11
N ASN A 424 14.16 16.01 -0.77
CA ASN A 424 13.18 16.65 0.13
C ASN A 424 11.74 16.39 -0.31
N ILE A 425 11.44 15.11 -0.59
CA ILE A 425 10.10 14.72 -0.99
C ILE A 425 9.16 14.98 0.18
N ARG A 426 9.60 14.67 1.41
CA ARG A 426 8.78 14.91 2.61
C ARG A 426 9.63 15.18 3.85
N PRO A 427 9.19 16.12 4.72
CA PRO A 427 9.75 16.24 6.05
C PRO A 427 9.64 14.92 6.82
N PHE A 428 10.72 14.56 7.50
CA PHE A 428 10.68 13.46 8.46
C PHE A 428 9.81 13.86 9.66
N LYS A 429 8.89 12.98 10.04
CA LYS A 429 8.08 13.12 11.26
C LYS A 429 8.50 12.08 12.27
N HIS A 430 8.52 12.48 13.54
CA HIS A 430 8.77 11.54 14.64
C HIS A 430 7.78 10.38 14.55
N GLY A 431 8.22 9.15 14.85
CA GLY A 431 7.40 7.93 14.76
C GLY A 431 7.31 7.25 13.39
N GLN A 432 7.88 7.85 12.34
CA GLN A 432 8.12 7.15 11.07
C GLN A 432 9.20 6.05 11.23
N LEU A 433 9.35 5.20 10.21
CA LEU A 433 10.28 4.07 10.26
C LEU A 433 11.71 4.54 10.50
N GLU A 434 12.31 4.01 11.56
CA GLU A 434 13.71 4.20 11.92
C GLU A 434 14.46 2.85 11.79
N PRO A 435 15.44 2.73 10.87
CA PRO A 435 16.16 1.49 10.62
C PRO A 435 16.72 0.79 11.85
N ILE A 436 17.34 1.57 12.74
CA ILE A 436 18.03 1.05 13.92
C ILE A 436 17.04 0.49 14.95
N ASP A 437 15.86 1.10 15.08
CA ASP A 437 14.80 0.62 15.96
C ASP A 437 14.15 -0.65 15.41
N CYS A 438 13.96 -0.73 14.09
CA CYS A 438 13.50 -1.94 13.41
C CYS A 438 14.47 -3.12 13.63
N ILE A 439 15.79 -2.87 13.48
CA ILE A 439 16.83 -3.85 13.78
C ILE A 439 16.74 -4.29 15.25
N ASP A 440 16.59 -3.35 16.19
CA ASP A 440 16.53 -3.64 17.63
C ASP A 440 15.39 -4.59 17.99
N LYS A 441 14.21 -4.33 17.42
CA LYS A 441 13.00 -5.13 17.59
C LYS A 441 13.17 -6.52 16.97
N ALA A 442 13.70 -6.60 15.74
CA ALA A 442 13.98 -7.86 15.06
C ALA A 442 14.96 -8.74 15.86
N LEU A 443 16.04 -8.16 16.38
CA LEU A 443 17.00 -8.86 17.23
C LEU A 443 16.34 -9.44 18.49
N THR A 444 15.45 -8.68 19.13
CA THR A 444 14.71 -9.13 20.33
C THR A 444 13.83 -10.33 20.02
N ARG A 445 13.05 -10.26 18.94
CA ARG A 445 12.15 -11.35 18.51
C ARG A 445 12.88 -12.65 18.20
N ARG A 446 14.12 -12.54 17.72
CA ARG A 446 14.93 -13.69 17.26
C ARG A 446 15.88 -14.25 18.30
N PHE A 447 15.90 -13.68 19.51
CA PHE A 447 16.67 -14.23 20.62
C PHE A 447 15.84 -15.23 21.43
N ASN A 448 16.32 -16.46 21.51
CA ASN A 448 15.77 -17.48 22.40
C ASN A 448 16.59 -17.51 23.70
N GLY A 449 16.01 -16.98 24.78
CA GLY A 449 16.66 -16.92 26.10
C GLY A 449 16.91 -18.29 26.75
N ILE A 450 16.11 -19.31 26.42
CA ILE A 450 16.25 -20.68 26.94
C ILE A 450 17.48 -21.34 26.32
N ASN A 451 17.57 -21.29 24.99
CA ASN A 451 18.67 -21.88 24.23
C ASN A 451 19.90 -20.94 24.17
N ARG A 452 19.76 -19.71 24.66
CA ARG A 452 20.79 -18.66 24.58
C ARG A 452 21.28 -18.45 23.14
N GLN A 453 20.34 -18.49 22.21
CA GLN A 453 20.61 -18.52 20.77
C GLN A 453 19.99 -17.28 20.11
N LEU A 454 20.76 -16.60 19.27
CA LEU A 454 20.28 -15.54 18.40
C LEU A 454 20.18 -16.05 16.95
N ASN A 455 18.96 -16.16 16.42
CA ASN A 455 18.71 -16.71 15.09
C ASN A 455 18.47 -15.61 14.04
N LEU A 456 19.50 -15.18 13.33
CA LEU A 456 19.43 -14.20 12.24
C LEU A 456 19.44 -14.86 10.85
N ASP A 457 19.06 -16.13 10.75
CA ASP A 457 18.83 -16.80 9.46
C ASP A 457 17.78 -16.05 8.64
N LYS A 458 18.09 -15.77 7.37
CA LYS A 458 17.28 -14.96 6.44
C LYS A 458 16.80 -13.65 7.09
N PHE A 459 17.74 -12.82 7.54
CA PHE A 459 17.45 -11.67 8.40
C PHE A 459 16.41 -10.72 7.81
N GLN A 460 16.49 -10.42 6.51
CA GLN A 460 15.52 -9.56 5.80
C GLN A 460 14.06 -10.05 5.90
N ASN A 461 13.84 -11.35 6.14
CA ASN A 461 12.51 -11.96 6.18
C ASN A 461 11.91 -11.97 7.61
N ILE A 462 12.57 -11.35 8.58
CA ILE A 462 12.02 -11.20 9.93
C ILE A 462 10.87 -10.19 9.88
N GLU A 463 9.75 -10.55 10.51
CA GLU A 463 8.59 -9.68 10.67
C GLU A 463 9.01 -8.31 11.24
N GLY A 464 8.46 -7.23 10.66
CA GLY A 464 8.78 -5.84 10.99
C GLY A 464 9.90 -5.21 10.17
N LEU A 465 10.49 -5.95 9.22
CA LEU A 465 11.49 -5.44 8.27
C LEU A 465 10.94 -5.30 6.84
N GLU A 466 9.64 -5.44 6.62
CA GLU A 466 9.01 -5.45 5.28
C GLU A 466 9.25 -4.14 4.52
N ASN A 467 9.18 -3.02 5.26
CA ASN A 467 9.34 -1.66 4.77
C ASN A 467 10.78 -1.15 4.81
N ILE A 468 11.77 -1.99 5.09
CA ILE A 468 13.19 -1.61 5.11
C ILE A 468 14.07 -2.71 4.52
N VAL A 469 15.02 -2.33 3.68
CA VAL A 469 16.00 -3.26 3.14
C VAL A 469 17.28 -3.18 3.97
N ILE A 470 17.60 -4.30 4.62
CA ILE A 470 18.79 -4.50 5.44
C ILE A 470 19.64 -5.58 4.77
N ASN A 471 20.56 -5.14 3.92
CA ASN A 471 21.41 -6.06 3.18
C ASN A 471 22.66 -6.45 4.00
N LEU A 472 22.62 -7.64 4.58
CA LEU A 472 23.74 -8.20 5.36
C LEU A 472 24.94 -8.64 4.49
N SER A 473 24.85 -8.60 3.16
CA SER A 473 26.03 -8.74 2.30
C SER A 473 26.97 -7.53 2.39
N SER A 474 26.45 -6.36 2.79
CA SER A 474 27.26 -5.16 3.07
C SER A 474 28.02 -5.35 4.38
N PRO A 475 29.37 -5.38 4.36
CA PRO A 475 30.16 -5.60 5.58
C PRO A 475 29.90 -4.53 6.65
N LYS A 476 29.57 -3.30 6.23
CA LYS A 476 29.28 -2.20 7.14
C LYS A 476 27.94 -2.39 7.85
N ILE A 477 26.88 -2.70 7.10
CA ILE A 477 25.54 -2.97 7.66
C ILE A 477 25.58 -4.21 8.57
N LEU A 478 26.23 -5.28 8.12
CA LEU A 478 26.44 -6.48 8.93
C LEU A 478 27.14 -6.17 10.25
N SER A 479 28.24 -5.42 10.21
CA SER A 479 28.97 -4.98 11.41
C SER A 479 28.08 -4.16 12.35
N ARG A 480 27.20 -3.31 11.82
CA ARG A 480 26.27 -2.48 12.61
C ARG A 480 25.18 -3.32 13.28
N VAL A 481 24.55 -4.23 12.55
CA VAL A 481 23.56 -5.17 13.09
C VAL A 481 24.18 -6.02 14.19
N LEU A 482 25.38 -6.57 13.95
CA LEU A 482 26.08 -7.37 14.95
C LEU A 482 26.57 -6.55 16.14
N MET A 483 26.95 -5.28 15.96
CA MET A 483 27.32 -4.42 17.08
C MET A 483 26.13 -4.20 18.01
N GLN A 484 24.95 -3.97 17.44
CA GLN A 484 23.73 -3.81 18.20
C GLN A 484 23.36 -5.11 18.92
N ALA A 485 23.42 -6.25 18.24
CA ALA A 485 23.22 -7.57 18.85
C ALA A 485 24.20 -7.83 19.99
N SER A 486 25.49 -7.59 19.77
CA SER A 486 26.56 -7.79 20.73
C SER A 486 26.36 -6.97 22.00
N ARG A 487 26.02 -5.69 21.86
CA ARG A 487 25.73 -4.81 23.00
C ARG A 487 24.47 -5.21 23.75
N LYS A 488 23.47 -5.73 23.04
CA LYS A 488 22.18 -6.10 23.61
C LYS A 488 22.24 -7.41 24.39
N PHE A 489 22.90 -8.42 23.83
CA PHE A 489 22.91 -9.76 24.42
C PHE A 489 24.17 -10.06 25.23
N LEU A 490 25.29 -9.36 25.02
CA LEU A 490 26.54 -9.51 25.76
C LEU A 490 26.85 -10.98 26.07
N THR A 491 26.91 -11.34 27.35
CA THR A 491 27.23 -12.69 27.84
C THR A 491 26.06 -13.67 27.69
N SER A 492 24.86 -13.22 27.34
CA SER A 492 23.65 -14.06 27.27
C SER A 492 23.61 -14.95 26.03
N CYS A 493 24.28 -14.57 24.94
CA CYS A 493 24.30 -15.33 23.69
C CYS A 493 25.45 -16.36 23.67
N VAL A 494 25.14 -17.59 23.25
CA VAL A 494 26.08 -18.72 23.12
C VAL A 494 26.16 -19.22 21.68
N GLU A 495 25.07 -19.12 20.91
CA GLU A 495 25.01 -19.51 19.50
C GLU A 495 24.42 -18.37 18.66
N LEU A 496 25.10 -18.02 17.56
CA LEU A 496 24.66 -17.04 16.58
C LEU A 496 24.45 -17.72 15.23
N ARG A 497 23.26 -17.56 14.65
CA ARG A 497 22.97 -18.04 13.28
C ARG A 497 22.85 -16.89 12.32
N LEU A 498 23.56 -16.98 11.20
CA LEU A 498 23.68 -15.96 10.15
C LEU A 498 23.49 -16.58 8.75
N ALA A 499 22.83 -17.73 8.66
CA ALA A 499 22.63 -18.43 7.41
C ALA A 499 21.78 -17.61 6.41
N HIS A 500 21.96 -17.88 5.11
CA HIS A 500 21.17 -17.29 4.01
C HIS A 500 21.11 -15.75 3.98
N ASN A 501 22.23 -15.09 4.24
CA ASN A 501 22.33 -13.63 4.30
C ASN A 501 23.29 -13.04 3.25
N LYS A 502 23.70 -13.85 2.25
CA LYS A 502 24.62 -13.45 1.17
C LYS A 502 25.96 -12.86 1.68
N ILE A 503 26.40 -13.28 2.87
CA ILE A 503 27.65 -12.79 3.50
C ILE A 503 28.85 -13.30 2.69
N THR A 504 29.75 -12.40 2.31
CA THR A 504 30.95 -12.75 1.52
C THR A 504 32.23 -12.78 2.37
N ASN A 505 32.30 -11.97 3.42
CA ASN A 505 33.42 -11.94 4.36
C ASN A 505 32.95 -11.77 5.81
N ALA A 506 33.77 -12.22 6.77
CA ALA A 506 33.47 -12.20 8.20
C ALA A 506 34.50 -11.43 9.02
N ASN A 507 34.73 -10.16 8.66
CA ASN A 507 35.51 -9.21 9.46
C ASN A 507 34.75 -8.72 10.71
N MET A 508 34.21 -9.66 11.48
CA MET A 508 33.21 -9.44 12.53
C MET A 508 33.74 -9.77 13.93
N SER A 509 34.94 -10.35 14.03
CA SER A 509 35.55 -10.81 15.29
C SER A 509 35.63 -9.72 16.35
N LYS A 510 36.02 -8.50 15.97
CA LYS A 510 36.10 -7.34 16.88
C LYS A 510 34.76 -6.97 17.51
N VAL A 511 33.66 -7.16 16.76
CA VAL A 511 32.32 -6.82 17.23
C VAL A 511 31.71 -7.96 18.04
N LEU A 512 31.95 -9.20 17.60
CA LEU A 512 31.45 -10.40 18.26
C LEU A 512 32.22 -10.74 19.56
N SER A 513 33.44 -10.23 19.75
CA SER A 513 34.21 -10.44 20.99
C SER A 513 33.52 -9.86 22.25
N LEU A 514 32.58 -8.91 22.06
CA LEU A 514 31.71 -8.40 23.12
C LEU A 514 30.74 -9.48 23.65
N MET A 515 30.40 -10.49 22.83
CA MET A 515 29.63 -11.66 23.26
C MET A 515 30.56 -12.73 23.84
N SER A 516 31.10 -12.49 25.03
CA SER A 516 32.17 -13.33 25.61
C SER A 516 31.83 -14.82 25.84
N ASN A 517 30.55 -15.19 25.78
CA ASN A 517 30.09 -16.58 25.90
C ASN A 517 29.76 -17.25 24.54
N LEU A 518 29.97 -16.55 23.42
CA LEU A 518 29.71 -17.07 22.09
C LEU A 518 30.64 -18.25 21.79
N LYS A 519 30.06 -19.42 21.53
CA LYS A 519 30.79 -20.67 21.26
C LYS A 519 30.44 -21.29 19.92
N ALA A 520 29.33 -20.88 19.31
CA ALA A 520 28.83 -21.45 18.07
C ALA A 520 28.42 -20.36 17.09
N ILE A 521 28.88 -20.47 15.84
CA ILE A 521 28.45 -19.63 14.73
C ILE A 521 28.00 -20.50 13.57
N ASP A 522 26.84 -20.16 13.01
CA ASP A 522 26.33 -20.75 11.77
C ASP A 522 26.37 -19.72 10.65
N LEU A 523 27.20 -19.99 9.62
CA LEU A 523 27.35 -19.20 8.41
C LEU A 523 26.92 -19.99 7.16
N GLY A 524 26.09 -21.02 7.31
CA GLY A 524 25.65 -21.86 6.20
C GLY A 524 24.91 -21.08 5.10
N ASN A 525 25.01 -21.54 3.85
CA ASN A 525 24.30 -20.98 2.69
C ASN A 525 24.53 -19.46 2.50
N ASN A 526 25.77 -19.00 2.71
CA ASN A 526 26.22 -17.66 2.36
C ASN A 526 27.12 -17.72 1.11
N TRP A 527 27.79 -16.61 0.79
CA TRP A 527 28.63 -16.47 -0.40
C TRP A 527 30.13 -16.38 -0.05
N ILE A 528 30.56 -17.14 0.96
CA ILE A 528 31.95 -17.18 1.39
C ILE A 528 32.75 -18.02 0.37
N LEU A 529 33.76 -17.40 -0.24
CA LEU A 529 34.55 -18.01 -1.30
C LEU A 529 35.81 -18.69 -0.75
N ASP A 530 36.43 -18.15 0.30
CA ASP A 530 37.66 -18.68 0.89
C ASP A 530 37.62 -18.72 2.42
N LEU A 531 38.42 -19.61 3.04
CA LEU A 531 38.57 -19.65 4.49
C LEU A 531 39.31 -18.42 5.03
N GLU A 532 40.13 -17.78 4.19
CA GLU A 532 40.77 -16.50 4.51
C GLU A 532 39.74 -15.40 4.82
N ASP A 533 38.58 -15.42 4.18
CA ASP A 533 37.50 -14.43 4.37
C ASP A 533 36.88 -14.49 5.77
N ILE A 534 37.11 -15.57 6.52
CA ILE A 534 36.54 -15.81 7.85
C ILE A 534 37.58 -16.11 8.94
N LYS A 535 38.87 -16.10 8.62
CA LYS A 535 39.95 -16.52 9.53
C LYS A 535 39.95 -15.77 10.85
N ASP A 536 39.53 -14.50 10.86
CA ASP A 536 39.54 -13.65 12.04
C ASP A 536 38.54 -14.13 13.12
N LEU A 537 37.56 -14.96 12.75
CA LEU A 537 36.65 -15.58 13.72
C LEU A 537 37.38 -16.57 14.65
N SER A 538 38.58 -17.02 14.29
CA SER A 538 39.41 -17.88 15.16
C SER A 538 39.76 -17.22 16.49
N LEU A 539 39.80 -15.88 16.52
CA LEU A 539 40.04 -15.07 17.71
C LEU A 539 38.94 -15.19 18.78
N LEU A 540 37.77 -15.74 18.42
CA LEU A 540 36.61 -15.88 19.32
C LEU A 540 36.63 -17.18 20.14
N GLY A 541 37.55 -18.12 19.86
CA GLY A 541 37.62 -19.40 20.60
C GLY A 541 36.40 -20.31 20.38
N LEU A 542 35.80 -20.25 19.18
CA LEU A 542 34.60 -21.01 18.84
C LEU A 542 34.80 -22.52 19.01
N LYS A 543 33.77 -23.21 19.50
CA LYS A 543 33.72 -24.67 19.61
C LYS A 543 32.93 -25.33 18.48
N THR A 544 31.99 -24.59 17.89
CA THR A 544 31.18 -25.03 16.75
C THR A 544 31.18 -23.99 15.64
N LEU A 545 31.39 -24.42 14.39
CA LEU A 545 31.26 -23.59 13.20
C LEU A 545 30.51 -24.39 12.12
N ARG A 546 29.58 -23.73 11.43
CA ARG A 546 28.82 -24.31 10.30
C ARG A 546 29.01 -23.45 9.05
N LEU A 547 29.35 -24.10 7.93
CA LEU A 547 29.77 -23.46 6.67
C LEU A 547 29.20 -24.16 5.42
N ASP A 548 28.39 -25.20 5.56
CA ASP A 548 27.78 -25.91 4.44
C ASP A 548 26.95 -24.97 3.54
N GLY A 549 26.88 -25.30 2.25
CA GLY A 549 26.18 -24.48 1.26
C GLY A 549 26.92 -23.22 0.82
N ASN A 550 28.14 -22.95 1.33
CA ASN A 550 28.99 -21.87 0.81
C ASN A 550 29.83 -22.34 -0.39
N PRO A 551 30.13 -21.46 -1.36
CA PRO A 551 30.99 -21.78 -2.51
C PRO A 551 32.37 -22.35 -2.14
N LEU A 552 32.96 -21.94 -1.00
CA LEU A 552 34.25 -22.48 -0.54
C LEU A 552 34.25 -24.00 -0.39
N CYS A 553 33.09 -24.61 -0.08
CA CYS A 553 32.99 -26.06 0.12
C CYS A 553 33.33 -26.83 -1.16
N SER A 554 33.02 -26.27 -2.34
CA SER A 554 33.31 -26.87 -3.64
C SER A 554 34.80 -26.92 -3.99
N LYS A 555 35.66 -26.23 -3.23
CA LYS A 555 37.13 -26.27 -3.40
C LYS A 555 37.77 -27.57 -2.89
N TYR A 556 37.02 -28.40 -2.14
CA TYR A 556 37.54 -29.60 -1.49
C TYR A 556 36.84 -30.85 -2.02
N THR A 557 37.63 -31.83 -2.46
CA THR A 557 37.11 -33.03 -3.13
C THR A 557 36.51 -34.03 -2.12
N PHE A 558 37.04 -34.09 -0.91
CA PHE A 558 36.55 -34.98 0.15
C PHE A 558 36.60 -34.31 1.53
N ALA A 559 35.72 -34.76 2.43
CA ALA A 559 35.52 -34.15 3.74
C ALA A 559 36.80 -34.06 4.60
N GLY A 560 37.71 -35.02 4.49
CA GLY A 560 38.97 -35.03 5.24
C GLY A 560 39.89 -33.85 4.90
N GLU A 561 39.99 -33.47 3.62
CA GLU A 561 40.74 -32.28 3.17
C GLU A 561 40.13 -30.99 3.73
N TYR A 562 38.81 -30.88 3.62
CA TYR A 562 38.05 -29.76 4.14
C TYR A 562 38.25 -29.59 5.65
N ILE A 563 38.05 -30.66 6.43
CA ILE A 563 38.24 -30.66 7.89
C ILE A 563 39.67 -30.24 8.26
N LYS A 564 40.68 -30.76 7.54
CA LYS A 564 42.09 -30.41 7.78
C LYS A 564 42.35 -28.93 7.48
N ALA A 565 41.78 -28.38 6.41
CA ALA A 565 41.90 -26.97 6.07
C ALA A 565 41.24 -26.07 7.13
N VAL A 566 40.00 -26.36 7.50
CA VAL A 566 39.28 -25.61 8.54
C VAL A 566 40.03 -25.66 9.87
N ARG A 567 40.52 -26.83 10.31
CA ARG A 567 41.29 -26.95 11.56
C ARG A 567 42.60 -26.15 11.58
N ARG A 568 43.21 -25.87 10.42
CA ARG A 568 44.40 -24.99 10.35
C ARG A 568 44.06 -23.55 10.73
N HIS A 569 42.90 -23.05 10.32
CA HIS A 569 42.44 -21.71 10.67
C HIS A 569 41.77 -21.68 12.05
N PHE A 570 41.13 -22.77 12.47
CA PHE A 570 40.31 -22.85 13.67
C PHE A 570 40.70 -24.05 14.54
N PRO A 571 41.84 -23.99 15.24
CA PRO A 571 42.37 -25.13 16.00
C PRO A 571 41.50 -25.53 17.20
N GLU A 572 40.68 -24.60 17.71
CA GLU A 572 39.83 -24.84 18.89
C GLU A 572 38.47 -25.51 18.60
N LEU A 573 38.13 -25.72 17.32
CA LEU A 573 36.84 -26.30 16.95
C LEU A 573 36.74 -27.76 17.36
N THR A 574 35.67 -28.06 18.09
CA THR A 574 35.30 -29.44 18.51
C THR A 574 34.25 -30.06 17.60
N LYS A 575 33.40 -29.23 16.98
CA LYS A 575 32.33 -29.65 16.08
C LYS A 575 32.36 -28.81 14.81
N LEU A 576 32.52 -29.46 13.68
CA LEU A 576 32.32 -28.88 12.35
C LEU A 576 31.11 -29.58 11.75
N VAL A 577 30.06 -28.83 11.42
CA VAL A 577 28.92 -29.40 10.69
C VAL A 577 29.24 -29.24 9.21
N SER A 578 29.66 -30.35 8.58
CA SER A 578 30.00 -30.39 7.16
C SER A 578 29.55 -31.72 6.54
N PHE A 579 28.84 -31.61 5.43
CA PHE A 579 28.26 -32.68 4.61
C PHE A 579 27.25 -33.59 5.30
#